data_AF-A0A973NRR7-F1
#
_entry.id   AF-A0A973NRR7-F1
#
_cell.length_a   1.000
_cell.length_b   1.000
_cell.length_c   1.000
_cell.angle_alpha   90.00
_cell.angle_beta   90.00
_cell.angle_gamma   90.00
#
_symmetry.space_group_name_H-M   'P 1'
#
loop_
_entity.id
_entity.type
_entity.pdbx_description
1 polymer ?
#
loop_
_entity_poly.entity_id
_entity_poly.type
_entity_poly.pdbx_seq_one_letter_code
_entity_poly.pdbx_strand_id
1 'polypeptide(L)'
;MTDWSFRLTWSGSGPPPGCPALDPVAFPYSIAPGATATVTFQVGDPVATCLANGLLLVVNVYENGVTGVVATAAANLGIIQPTPDSCYVTFTPTYWPGGFTANVTITNNGTAAINGWSLGFTFPGDQKITNAWNAAVTQNDTSVTAANLGYNASIPPGGSQSLGFQGTWTLSKVSPATFAVNGMLCY
;
A
#
# COMPACT_ATOMS: atom_id res chain seq x y z
N MET A 1 13.36 26.41 28.81
CA MET A 1 13.29 25.64 27.54
C MET A 1 12.07 24.75 27.63
N THR A 2 11.15 24.85 26.68
CA THR A 2 9.90 24.08 26.64
C THR A 2 10.19 22.70 26.07
N ASP A 3 10.10 21.66 26.88
CA ASP A 3 10.24 20.27 26.42
C ASP A 3 8.88 19.79 25.90
N TRP A 4 8.82 19.42 24.63
CA TRP A 4 7.59 18.96 23.99
C TRP A 4 7.63 17.43 23.93
N SER A 5 6.53 16.77 24.28
CA SER A 5 6.39 15.32 24.07
C SER A 5 5.13 15.03 23.27
N PHE A 6 5.13 13.92 22.54
CA PHE A 6 3.98 13.45 21.78
C PHE A 6 3.87 11.95 22.01
N ARG A 7 2.66 11.42 22.00
CA ARG A 7 2.44 9.98 22.15
C ARG A 7 1.46 9.48 21.11
N LEU A 8 1.89 8.49 20.35
CA LEU A 8 1.00 7.73 19.50
C LEU A 8 0.18 6.76 20.36
N THR A 9 -1.14 6.76 20.18
CA THR A 9 -2.03 5.80 20.85
C THR A 9 -2.98 5.16 19.86
N TRP A 10 -3.25 3.87 20.06
CA TRP A 10 -4.36 3.24 19.36
C TRP A 10 -5.67 3.93 19.71
N SER A 11 -6.62 3.93 18.77
CA SER A 11 -7.97 4.38 19.07
C SER A 11 -8.58 3.42 20.11
N GLY A 12 -9.07 3.96 21.24
CA GLY A 12 -9.58 3.14 22.35
C GLY A 12 -8.52 2.73 23.38
N SER A 13 -8.76 1.61 24.08
CA SER A 13 -8.01 1.23 25.29
C SER A 13 -6.74 0.41 25.05
N GLY A 14 -6.33 0.15 23.80
CA GLY A 14 -5.13 -0.64 23.50
C GLY A 14 -4.96 -1.01 22.03
N PRO A 15 -3.84 -1.70 21.68
CA PRO A 15 -3.62 -2.23 20.33
C PRO A 15 -4.73 -3.20 19.92
N PRO A 16 -5.24 -3.12 18.69
CA PRO A 16 -6.04 -4.20 18.12
C PRO A 16 -5.23 -5.51 18.07
N PRO A 17 -5.90 -6.68 18.06
CA PRO A 17 -5.22 -7.96 17.95
C PRO A 17 -4.25 -8.00 16.75
N GLY A 18 -3.03 -8.49 16.99
CA GLY A 18 -2.00 -8.59 15.95
C GLY A 18 -1.22 -7.30 15.68
N CYS A 19 -1.63 -6.16 16.24
CA CYS A 19 -0.86 -4.92 16.10
C CYS A 19 0.29 -4.87 17.12
N PRO A 20 1.51 -4.47 16.70
CA PRO A 20 2.61 -4.25 17.63
C PRO A 20 2.27 -3.13 18.61
N ALA A 21 2.94 -3.13 19.76
CA ALA A 21 2.97 -1.95 20.60
C ALA A 21 3.58 -0.80 19.78
N LEU A 22 2.91 0.36 19.80
CA LEU A 22 3.50 1.57 19.23
C LEU A 22 4.69 1.91 20.14
N ASP A 23 5.91 1.83 19.59
CA ASP A 23 7.11 2.19 20.33
C ASP A 23 6.96 3.65 20.78
N PRO A 24 6.97 3.96 22.09
CA PRO A 24 7.04 5.35 22.51
C PRO A 24 8.35 5.90 21.99
N VAL A 25 8.29 6.65 20.90
CA VAL A 25 9.45 7.37 20.39
C VAL A 25 9.92 8.31 21.50
N ALA A 26 10.98 7.91 22.21
CA ALA A 26 11.56 8.69 23.27
C ALA A 26 12.36 9.82 22.61
N PHE A 27 11.79 11.02 22.54
CA PHE A 27 12.55 12.21 22.21
C PHE A 27 12.26 13.34 23.20
N PRO A 28 13.30 13.91 23.82
CA PRO A 28 13.29 15.29 24.26
C PRO A 28 13.89 16.17 23.13
N TYR A 29 13.07 16.99 22.48
CA TYR A 29 13.57 18.17 21.77
C TYR A 29 12.79 19.39 22.24
N SER A 30 13.51 20.44 22.64
CA SER A 30 12.90 21.71 22.98
C SER A 30 12.67 22.52 21.71
N ILE A 31 11.40 22.81 21.41
CA ILE A 31 11.02 23.58 20.22
C ILE A 31 10.83 25.04 20.66
N ALA A 32 11.48 25.97 19.97
CA ALA A 32 11.35 27.39 20.25
C ALA A 32 9.95 27.93 19.88
N PRO A 33 9.45 29.00 20.52
CA PRO A 33 8.19 29.64 20.13
C PRO A 33 8.16 29.98 18.63
N GLY A 34 7.13 29.50 17.92
CA GLY A 34 6.96 29.72 16.47
C GLY A 34 7.75 28.77 15.56
N ALA A 35 8.55 27.84 16.11
CA ALA A 35 9.25 26.84 15.32
C ALA A 35 8.35 25.65 14.94
N THR A 36 8.71 24.96 13.86
CA THR A 36 8.06 23.72 13.41
C THR A 36 9.00 22.55 13.64
N ALA A 37 8.45 21.41 14.09
CA ALA A 37 9.19 20.16 14.20
C ALA A 37 8.49 19.06 13.41
N THR A 38 9.29 18.23 12.74
CA THR A 38 8.83 17.04 12.03
C THR A 38 9.27 15.82 12.80
N VAL A 39 8.33 14.90 13.06
CA VAL A 39 8.60 13.63 13.71
C VAL A 39 8.22 12.51 12.76
N THR A 40 9.14 11.58 12.56
CA THR A 40 8.87 10.32 11.87
C THR A 40 8.74 9.22 12.92
N PHE A 41 7.66 8.46 12.85
CA PHE A 41 7.50 7.23 13.63
C PHE A 41 7.47 6.04 12.67
N GLN A 42 7.85 4.87 13.18
CA GLN A 42 7.72 3.60 12.47
C GLN A 42 6.74 2.74 13.26
N VAL A 43 5.73 2.20 12.59
CA VAL A 43 4.91 1.13 13.17
C VAL A 43 5.69 -0.16 12.93
N GLY A 44 6.08 -0.87 13.99
CA GLY A 44 6.95 -2.04 13.90
C GLY A 44 6.42 -3.12 12.95
N ASP A 45 7.34 -3.87 12.34
CA ASP A 45 7.03 -5.11 11.62
C ASP A 45 6.71 -6.22 12.65
N PRO A 46 5.67 -7.06 12.46
CA PRO A 46 4.76 -7.13 11.33
C PRO A 46 3.41 -6.44 11.52
N VAL A 47 3.09 -5.55 10.57
CA VAL A 47 1.75 -4.97 10.38
C VAL A 47 0.81 -5.94 9.64
N ALA A 48 1.34 -7.05 9.10
CA ALA A 48 0.59 -8.02 8.29
C ALA A 48 -0.60 -8.69 9.00
N THR A 49 -0.62 -8.69 10.34
CA THR A 49 -1.73 -9.21 11.16
C THR A 49 -2.52 -8.11 11.86
N CYS A 50 -2.16 -6.84 11.65
CA CYS A 50 -2.78 -5.69 12.30
C CYS A 50 -4.02 -5.23 11.53
N LEU A 51 -5.22 -5.60 12.01
CA LEU A 51 -6.50 -5.22 11.39
C LEU A 51 -6.99 -3.80 11.80
N ALA A 52 -6.06 -2.88 12.06
CA ALA A 52 -6.41 -1.54 12.52
C ALA A 52 -6.81 -0.64 11.34
N ASN A 53 -8.06 -0.18 11.31
CA ASN A 53 -8.57 0.72 10.26
C ASN A 53 -8.30 2.22 10.55
N GLY A 54 -7.69 2.52 11.70
CA GLY A 54 -7.39 3.89 12.08
C GLY A 54 -6.60 4.00 13.38
N LEU A 55 -5.92 5.13 13.51
CA LEU A 55 -5.09 5.48 14.65
C LEU A 55 -5.44 6.89 15.13
N LEU A 56 -5.44 7.10 16.45
CA LEU A 56 -5.61 8.41 17.04
C LEU A 56 -4.25 8.96 17.47
N LEU A 57 -3.74 9.93 16.72
CA LEU A 57 -2.56 10.68 17.13
C LEU A 57 -2.97 11.71 18.19
N VAL A 58 -2.30 11.70 19.35
CA VAL A 58 -2.49 12.70 20.40
C VAL A 58 -1.17 13.40 20.69
N VAL A 59 -1.18 14.72 20.59
CA VAL A 59 -0.05 15.59 20.92
C VAL A 59 -0.39 16.33 22.21
N ASN A 60 0.39 16.09 23.27
CA ASN A 60 0.23 16.75 24.56
C ASN A 60 1.41 17.70 24.81
N VAL A 61 1.12 18.98 24.95
CA VAL A 61 2.12 20.01 25.22
C VAL A 61 2.31 20.11 26.73
N TYR A 62 3.57 20.14 27.16
CA TYR A 62 3.96 20.39 28.54
C TYR A 62 4.83 21.65 28.57
N GLU A 63 4.63 22.47 29.59
CA GLU A 63 5.47 23.62 29.86
C GLU A 63 6.43 23.31 31.01
N ASN A 64 7.69 23.72 30.89
CA ASN A 64 8.71 23.40 31.88
C ASN A 64 8.39 24.09 33.22
N GLY A 65 8.39 23.32 34.31
CA GLY A 65 7.98 23.79 35.64
C GLY A 65 6.46 23.82 35.87
N VAL A 66 5.66 23.45 34.88
CA VAL A 66 4.19 23.29 35.02
C VAL A 66 3.87 21.81 35.22
N THR A 67 3.03 21.51 36.21
CA THR A 67 2.54 20.15 36.42
C THR A 67 1.32 19.93 35.53
N GLY A 68 1.43 19.04 34.55
CA GLY A 68 0.32 18.63 33.69
C GLY A 68 0.40 19.15 32.25
N VAL A 69 -0.58 18.71 31.44
CA VAL A 69 -0.69 19.07 30.02
C VAL A 69 -1.27 20.48 29.90
N VAL A 70 -0.58 21.36 29.16
CA VAL A 70 -1.02 22.75 28.93
C VAL A 70 -1.80 22.93 27.63
N ALA A 71 -1.64 22.02 26.66
CA ALA A 71 -2.46 21.97 25.46
C ALA A 71 -2.49 20.56 24.86
N THR A 72 -3.59 20.22 24.18
CA THR A 72 -3.73 18.94 23.46
C THR A 72 -4.23 19.17 22.05
N ALA A 73 -3.66 18.46 21.09
CA ALA A 73 -4.18 18.33 19.73
C ALA A 73 -4.33 16.86 19.37
N ALA A 74 -5.35 16.53 18.58
CA ALA A 74 -5.56 15.16 18.13
C ALA A 74 -5.92 15.11 16.65
N ALA A 75 -5.48 14.04 15.98
CA ALA A 75 -5.80 13.77 14.58
C ALA A 75 -6.15 12.29 14.40
N ASN A 76 -7.23 12.03 13.67
CA ASN A 76 -7.55 10.69 13.21
C ASN A 76 -6.74 10.41 11.94
N LEU A 77 -5.91 9.38 11.98
CA LEU A 77 -5.18 8.87 10.84
C LEU A 77 -5.93 7.64 10.33
N GLY A 78 -6.49 7.73 9.13
CA GLY A 78 -7.03 6.55 8.44
C GLY A 78 -5.87 5.65 8.05
N ILE A 79 -5.92 4.38 8.47
CA ILE A 79 -4.94 3.40 8.02
C ILE A 79 -5.62 2.52 6.99
N ILE A 80 -5.10 2.58 5.76
CA ILE A 80 -5.43 1.60 4.73
C ILE A 80 -4.46 0.44 4.94
N GLN A 81 -4.88 -0.55 5.72
CA GLN A 81 -4.10 -1.78 5.85
C GLN A 81 -4.07 -2.49 4.50
N PRO A 82 -2.97 -3.19 4.16
CA PRO A 82 -3.12 -4.41 3.42
C PRO A 82 -4.01 -5.33 4.23
N THR A 83 -5.31 -5.30 3.96
CA THR A 83 -6.12 -6.49 4.23
C THR A 83 -5.37 -7.65 3.59
N PRO A 84 -5.07 -8.75 4.31
CA PRO A 84 -4.48 -9.95 3.71
C PRO A 84 -5.30 -10.56 2.56
N ASP A 85 -6.33 -9.89 2.06
CA ASP A 85 -7.48 -10.49 1.45
C ASP A 85 -7.47 -10.36 -0.07
N SER A 86 -7.27 -11.54 -0.65
CA SER A 86 -7.72 -12.06 -1.95
C SER A 86 -6.64 -12.26 -3.00
N CYS A 87 -5.70 -11.34 -3.21
CA CYS A 87 -4.77 -11.49 -4.32
C CYS A 87 -3.39 -10.84 -4.15
N TYR A 88 -2.39 -11.50 -4.74
CA TYR A 88 -1.02 -11.03 -4.88
C TYR A 88 -0.64 -11.01 -6.36
N VAL A 89 -0.01 -9.95 -6.85
CA VAL A 89 0.35 -9.76 -8.26
C VAL A 89 1.86 -9.54 -8.40
N THR A 90 2.54 -10.47 -9.05
CA THR A 90 3.93 -10.25 -9.45
C THR A 90 4.01 -9.68 -10.85
N PHE A 91 4.88 -8.68 -11.03
CA PHE A 91 5.18 -8.07 -12.32
C PHE A 91 6.67 -8.25 -12.63
N THR A 92 7.00 -9.04 -13.65
CA THR A 92 8.39 -9.36 -14.00
C THR A 92 8.69 -8.92 -15.43
N PRO A 93 9.24 -7.70 -15.61
CA PRO A 93 9.56 -7.17 -16.93
C PRO A 93 10.96 -7.57 -17.39
N THR A 94 11.13 -7.72 -18.70
CA THR A 94 12.42 -7.82 -19.40
C THR A 94 12.48 -6.71 -20.44
N TYR A 95 13.43 -5.79 -20.27
CA TYR A 95 13.55 -4.60 -21.11
C TYR A 95 14.69 -4.72 -22.12
N TRP A 96 14.51 -4.11 -23.28
CA TRP A 96 15.54 -3.81 -24.27
C TRP A 96 15.34 -2.39 -24.81
N PRO A 97 16.28 -1.82 -25.59
CA PRO A 97 16.10 -0.47 -26.15
C PRO A 97 14.81 -0.37 -26.98
N GLY A 98 13.88 0.49 -26.55
CA GLY A 98 12.61 0.76 -27.24
C GLY A 98 11.49 -0.26 -27.00
N GLY A 99 11.73 -1.33 -26.25
CA GLY A 99 10.72 -2.38 -26.02
C GLY A 99 10.88 -3.19 -24.75
N PHE A 100 9.85 -3.95 -24.41
CA PHE A 100 9.85 -4.83 -23.26
C PHE A 100 8.84 -5.98 -23.40
N THR A 101 9.07 -7.06 -22.67
CA THR A 101 8.04 -8.04 -22.32
C THR A 101 7.81 -8.00 -20.82
N ALA A 102 6.61 -8.37 -20.38
CA ALA A 102 6.31 -8.56 -18.96
C ALA A 102 5.51 -9.84 -18.78
N ASN A 103 5.89 -10.63 -17.78
CA ASN A 103 5.02 -11.66 -17.22
C ASN A 103 4.37 -11.11 -15.95
N VAL A 104 3.07 -11.35 -15.82
CA VAL A 104 2.29 -10.94 -14.67
C VAL A 104 1.58 -12.17 -14.10
N THR A 105 1.74 -12.44 -12.80
CA THR A 105 1.07 -13.56 -12.15
C THR A 105 0.14 -13.05 -11.07
N ILE A 106 -1.12 -13.42 -11.17
CA ILE A 106 -2.16 -13.18 -10.17
C ILE A 106 -2.24 -14.45 -9.32
N THR A 107 -2.00 -14.33 -8.03
CA THR A 107 -2.14 -15.40 -7.04
C THR A 107 -3.31 -15.08 -6.13
N ASN A 108 -4.20 -16.04 -5.90
CA ASN A 108 -5.32 -15.88 -4.99
C ASN A 108 -4.92 -16.30 -3.56
N ASN A 109 -4.72 -15.34 -2.67
CA ASN A 109 -4.42 -15.60 -1.25
C ASN A 109 -5.68 -15.63 -0.37
N GLY A 110 -6.86 -15.41 -0.97
CA GLY A 110 -8.14 -15.46 -0.27
C GLY A 110 -8.64 -16.89 -0.04
N THR A 111 -9.77 -16.99 0.66
CA THR A 111 -10.44 -18.24 0.99
C THR A 111 -11.52 -18.66 -0.01
N ALA A 112 -11.87 -17.78 -0.96
CA ALA A 112 -12.83 -18.04 -2.03
C ALA A 112 -12.16 -17.96 -3.41
N ALA A 113 -12.68 -18.71 -4.38
CA ALA A 113 -12.16 -18.66 -5.75
C ALA A 113 -12.47 -17.30 -6.40
N ILE A 114 -11.49 -16.74 -7.12
CA ILE A 114 -11.70 -15.61 -8.01
C ILE A 114 -12.28 -16.18 -9.31
N ASN A 115 -13.46 -15.73 -9.70
CA ASN A 115 -14.11 -16.13 -10.95
C ASN A 115 -14.21 -14.93 -11.88
N GLY A 116 -13.77 -15.11 -13.12
CA GLY A 116 -13.79 -14.06 -14.13
C GLY A 116 -12.90 -12.88 -13.75
N TRP A 117 -11.60 -13.12 -13.53
CA TRP A 117 -10.67 -12.07 -13.13
C TRP A 117 -10.49 -10.99 -14.21
N SER A 118 -10.35 -9.75 -13.74
CA SER A 118 -9.98 -8.56 -14.49
C SER A 118 -8.93 -7.80 -13.68
N LEU A 119 -7.71 -7.75 -14.20
CA LEU A 119 -6.57 -7.06 -13.61
C LEU A 119 -6.48 -5.63 -14.13
N GLY A 120 -6.51 -4.65 -13.24
CA GLY A 120 -6.28 -3.24 -13.52
C GLY A 120 -4.96 -2.76 -12.93
N PHE A 121 -4.20 -1.96 -13.69
CA PHE A 121 -3.03 -1.24 -13.20
C PHE A 121 -2.74 -0.01 -14.07
N THR A 122 -1.85 0.86 -13.61
CA THR A 122 -1.44 2.05 -14.37
C THR A 122 0.07 2.08 -14.53
N PHE A 123 0.54 2.30 -15.76
CA PHE A 123 1.95 2.57 -16.00
C PHE A 123 2.31 3.98 -15.51
N PRO A 124 3.33 4.14 -14.65
CA PRO A 124 3.82 5.46 -14.26
C PRO A 124 4.56 6.18 -15.39
N GLY A 125 5.02 5.44 -16.39
CA GLY A 125 5.74 5.96 -17.54
C GLY A 125 4.89 6.00 -18.82
N ASP A 126 5.59 6.03 -19.94
CA ASP A 126 5.05 6.11 -21.29
C ASP A 126 4.95 4.73 -21.95
N GLN A 127 4.95 3.65 -21.15
CA GLN A 127 4.88 2.29 -21.69
C GLN A 127 3.56 2.06 -22.45
N LYS A 128 3.65 1.44 -23.62
CA LYS A 128 2.50 1.08 -24.47
C LYS A 128 2.52 -0.40 -24.81
N ILE A 129 1.45 -1.11 -24.49
CA ILE A 129 1.29 -2.53 -24.81
C ILE A 129 0.92 -2.67 -26.29
N THR A 130 1.65 -3.53 -27.00
CA THR A 130 1.47 -3.79 -28.43
C THR A 130 0.92 -5.18 -28.71
N ASN A 131 1.20 -6.15 -27.84
CA ASN A 131 0.67 -7.51 -27.98
C ASN A 131 0.52 -8.17 -26.60
N ALA A 132 -0.42 -9.11 -26.46
CA ALA A 132 -0.66 -9.82 -25.20
C ALA A 132 -1.05 -11.28 -25.43
N TRP A 133 -0.84 -12.13 -24.43
CA TRP A 133 -1.24 -13.53 -24.42
C TRP A 133 -1.77 -13.91 -23.04
N ASN A 134 -2.61 -14.95 -23.00
CA ASN A 134 -3.34 -15.41 -21.81
C ASN A 134 -4.25 -14.33 -21.16
N ALA A 135 -4.46 -13.20 -21.82
CA ALA A 135 -5.38 -12.15 -21.40
C ALA A 135 -5.83 -11.31 -22.61
N ALA A 136 -7.05 -10.79 -22.54
CA ALA A 136 -7.50 -9.68 -23.38
C ALA A 136 -7.10 -8.36 -22.71
N VAL A 137 -6.17 -7.62 -23.31
CA VAL A 137 -5.62 -6.40 -22.73
C VAL A 137 -6.11 -5.17 -23.49
N THR A 138 -6.62 -4.19 -22.75
CA THR A 138 -6.96 -2.86 -23.25
C THR A 138 -6.16 -1.82 -22.47
N GLN A 139 -5.57 -0.86 -23.19
CA GLN A 139 -4.86 0.26 -22.59
C GLN A 139 -5.46 1.57 -23.07
N ASN A 140 -5.86 2.43 -22.13
CA ASN A 140 -6.25 3.81 -22.39
C ASN A 140 -5.25 4.73 -21.70
N ASP A 141 -4.50 5.52 -22.48
CA ASP A 141 -3.34 6.25 -22.01
C ASP A 141 -2.37 5.37 -21.19
N THR A 142 -2.26 5.61 -19.90
CA THR A 142 -1.41 4.83 -18.99
C THR A 142 -2.18 3.75 -18.23
N SER A 143 -3.51 3.78 -18.27
CA SER A 143 -4.37 2.81 -17.58
C SER A 143 -4.52 1.54 -18.40
N VAL A 144 -4.28 0.40 -17.79
CA VAL A 144 -4.34 -0.93 -18.40
C VAL A 144 -5.40 -1.76 -17.68
N THR A 145 -6.22 -2.45 -18.46
CA THR A 145 -7.12 -3.52 -17.99
C THR A 145 -6.83 -4.79 -18.77
N ALA A 146 -6.59 -5.89 -18.06
CA ALA A 146 -6.36 -7.21 -18.61
C ALA A 146 -7.43 -8.17 -18.09
N ALA A 147 -8.22 -8.76 -18.98
CA ALA A 147 -9.28 -9.70 -18.64
C ALA A 147 -8.91 -11.13 -19.03
N ASN A 148 -9.42 -12.10 -18.27
CA ASN A 148 -9.32 -13.51 -18.58
C ASN A 148 -9.92 -13.85 -19.97
N LEU A 149 -9.54 -15.01 -20.52
CA LEU A 149 -10.00 -15.54 -21.81
C LEU A 149 -11.00 -16.70 -21.65
N GLY A 150 -11.75 -16.74 -20.54
CA GLY A 150 -12.70 -17.79 -20.22
C GLY A 150 -12.04 -19.08 -19.73
N TYR A 151 -11.12 -19.67 -20.50
CA TYR A 151 -10.45 -20.93 -20.13
C TYR A 151 -9.59 -20.80 -18.87
N ASN A 152 -9.11 -19.59 -18.57
CA ASN A 152 -8.32 -19.27 -17.39
C ASN A 152 -9.07 -18.36 -16.40
N ALA A 153 -10.40 -18.31 -16.46
CA ALA A 153 -11.20 -17.38 -15.67
C ALA A 153 -11.19 -17.64 -14.16
N SER A 154 -10.94 -18.89 -13.74
CA SER A 154 -10.99 -19.27 -12.33
C SER A 154 -9.60 -19.35 -11.70
N ILE A 155 -9.46 -18.76 -10.52
CA ILE A 155 -8.27 -18.86 -9.67
C ILE A 155 -8.73 -19.38 -8.30
N PRO A 156 -8.55 -20.67 -7.98
CA PRO A 156 -8.93 -21.21 -6.68
C PRO A 156 -8.09 -20.60 -5.56
N PRO A 157 -8.52 -20.69 -4.28
CA PRO A 157 -7.69 -20.35 -3.13
C PRO A 157 -6.30 -21.00 -3.21
N GLY A 158 -5.24 -20.22 -3.03
CA GLY A 158 -3.84 -20.64 -3.17
C GLY A 158 -3.38 -20.90 -4.60
N GLY A 159 -4.27 -20.75 -5.60
CA GLY A 159 -3.96 -20.90 -7.01
C GLY A 159 -3.44 -19.61 -7.65
N SER A 160 -2.93 -19.74 -8.88
CA SER A 160 -2.44 -18.59 -9.65
C SER A 160 -2.82 -18.68 -11.13
N GLN A 161 -2.89 -17.53 -11.79
CA GLN A 161 -2.96 -17.39 -13.25
C GLN A 161 -1.89 -16.42 -13.73
N SER A 162 -1.22 -16.78 -14.83
CA SER A 162 -0.18 -15.94 -15.43
C SER A 162 -0.62 -15.44 -16.80
N LEU A 163 -0.38 -14.16 -17.02
CA LEU A 163 -0.52 -13.50 -18.31
C LEU A 163 0.81 -12.86 -18.71
N GLY A 164 0.92 -12.51 -19.98
CA GLY A 164 2.07 -11.76 -20.43
C GLY A 164 1.75 -10.84 -21.60
N PHE A 165 2.62 -9.86 -21.79
CA PHE A 165 2.48 -8.91 -22.88
C PHE A 165 3.83 -8.35 -23.31
N GLN A 166 3.86 -7.87 -24.54
CA GLN A 166 4.95 -7.09 -25.12
C GLN A 166 4.49 -5.65 -25.29
N GLY A 167 5.42 -4.71 -25.11
CA GLY A 167 5.16 -3.30 -25.33
C GLY A 167 6.41 -2.51 -25.69
N THR A 168 6.20 -1.21 -25.87
CA THR A 168 7.23 -0.20 -26.15
C THR A 168 7.35 0.78 -25.00
N TRP A 169 8.49 1.46 -24.92
CA TRP A 169 8.76 2.57 -23.99
C TRP A 169 9.77 3.52 -24.63
N THR A 170 9.75 4.81 -24.28
CA THR A 170 10.69 5.79 -24.81
C THR A 170 11.45 6.53 -23.71
N LEU A 171 10.77 7.00 -22.67
CA LEU A 171 11.37 7.84 -21.62
C LEU A 171 11.45 7.15 -20.26
N SER A 172 10.41 6.40 -19.88
CA SER A 172 10.26 5.84 -18.55
C SER A 172 9.86 4.37 -18.61
N LYS A 173 10.60 3.56 -17.84
CA LYS A 173 10.40 2.11 -17.69
C LYS A 173 10.00 1.72 -16.26
N VAL A 174 9.43 2.65 -15.52
CA VAL A 174 9.03 2.43 -14.12
C VAL A 174 7.89 1.42 -14.07
N SER A 175 8.05 0.35 -13.29
CA SER A 175 7.00 -0.66 -13.13
C SER A 175 5.80 -0.10 -12.35
N PRO A 176 4.57 -0.58 -12.62
CA PRO A 176 3.41 -0.26 -11.80
C PRO A 176 3.65 -0.68 -10.33
N ALA A 177 3.22 0.16 -9.40
CA ALA A 177 3.31 -0.11 -7.96
C ALA A 177 1.99 -0.61 -7.36
N THR A 178 0.88 -0.48 -8.09
CA THR A 178 -0.46 -0.85 -7.62
C THR A 178 -1.18 -1.66 -8.68
N PHE A 179 -1.81 -2.74 -8.23
CA PHE A 179 -2.61 -3.64 -9.04
C PHE A 179 -3.95 -3.87 -8.36
N ALA A 180 -5.00 -4.07 -9.14
CA ALA A 180 -6.31 -4.43 -8.61
C ALA A 180 -6.91 -5.56 -9.44
N VAL A 181 -7.50 -6.56 -8.80
CA VAL A 181 -8.26 -7.63 -9.47
C VAL A 181 -9.73 -7.47 -9.12
N ASN A 182 -10.59 -7.32 -10.14
CA ASN A 182 -12.03 -7.06 -10.00
C ASN A 182 -12.33 -5.83 -9.12
N GLY A 183 -11.45 -4.83 -9.15
CA GLY A 183 -11.56 -3.62 -8.32
C GLY A 183 -11.05 -3.76 -6.89
N MET A 184 -10.62 -4.96 -6.47
CA MET A 184 -9.98 -5.19 -5.16
C MET A 184 -8.47 -5.00 -5.30
N LEU A 185 -7.86 -4.24 -4.40
CA LEU A 185 -6.42 -3.99 -4.42
C LEU A 185 -5.64 -5.30 -4.14
N CYS A 186 -4.63 -5.58 -4.96
CA CYS A 186 -3.70 -6.70 -4.79
C CYS A 186 -2.29 -6.19 -4.50
N TYR A 187 -1.53 -6.97 -3.73
CA TYR A 187 -0.16 -6.65 -3.31
C TYR A 187 0.92 -7.27 -4.17
#